data_AF-W2C8S5-F1
#
_entry.id   AF-W2C8S5-F1
#
_cell.length_a   1.000
_cell.length_b   1.000
_cell.length_c   1.000
_cell.angle_alpha   90.00
_cell.angle_beta   90.00
_cell.angle_gamma   90.00
#
_symmetry.space_group_name_H-M   'P 1'
#
loop_
_entity.id
_entity.type
_entity.pdbx_description
1 polymer ?
#
loop_
_entity_poly.entity_id
_entity_poly.type
_entity_poly.pdbx_seq_one_letter_code
_entity_poly.pdbx_strand_id
1 'polypeptide(L)'
;MRTLKVIIHTENPHDHQKVMGTSDCVMTVLSRRFCEKMDLSKIDEMKKPALYLLVDEEKKAYIGQTRSFNSRVKDHLAKKKWWTRAYVFVSDAGRYNTASIEYLEYLAIQEGLAVGIYDLSDNWQTPTEPTLQKWDRNEYDEIFEGIKFFLEYERCFVFTKMEEKAKAPLQKEITFSTESTASKAVAETVSSEPIEPKPAAKTFSIEAVVPRSTTKTVLPAPVTQHPIVKTFSPDAIVSRPVANQPPLFFLKHTKQTCVARGYPLNDGTKSFVVLKGSEVSVKESNDKGGSARVEILKHCTLRGDDKYVLNEDLIFKTPSGASRACLGRSSNGYDVWKTEAGVTLKSYLENLKQTHP
;
A
#
# COMPACT_ATOMS: atom_id res chain seq x y z
N MET A 1 8.62 -1.33 14.69
CA MET A 1 8.10 -1.77 13.38
C MET A 1 6.58 -1.91 13.49
N ARG A 2 5.79 -1.19 12.68
CA ARG A 2 4.32 -1.30 12.71
C ARG A 2 3.89 -2.36 11.69
N THR A 3 3.33 -3.47 12.15
CA THR A 3 2.84 -4.55 11.29
C THR A 3 1.35 -4.35 11.00
N LEU A 4 0.95 -4.47 9.74
CA LEU A 4 -0.45 -4.45 9.32
C LEU A 4 -0.93 -5.85 8.95
N LYS A 5 -2.14 -6.19 9.37
CA LYS A 5 -2.89 -7.35 8.94
C LYS A 5 -4.04 -6.87 8.05
N VAL A 6 -4.08 -7.36 6.82
CA VAL A 6 -5.12 -7.01 5.83
C VAL A 6 -5.95 -8.25 5.51
N ILE A 7 -7.27 -8.14 5.65
CA ILE A 7 -8.25 -9.16 5.29
C ILE A 7 -9.08 -8.61 4.14
N ILE A 8 -9.10 -9.32 3.02
CA ILE A 8 -9.91 -8.98 1.85
C ILE A 8 -11.15 -9.87 1.87
N HIS A 9 -12.34 -9.27 1.84
CA HIS A 9 -13.62 -9.99 1.97
C HIS A 9 -14.33 -10.23 0.62
N THR A 10 -13.80 -9.69 -0.47
CA THR A 10 -14.37 -9.75 -1.81
C THR A 10 -13.31 -10.11 -2.85
N GLU A 11 -13.72 -10.67 -4.00
CA GLU A 11 -12.79 -10.96 -5.10
C GLU A 11 -12.08 -9.69 -5.61
N ASN A 12 -12.78 -8.55 -5.58
CA ASN A 12 -12.17 -7.24 -5.77
C ASN A 12 -11.62 -6.73 -4.43
N PRO A 13 -10.30 -6.58 -4.26
CA PRO A 13 -9.70 -6.15 -3.00
C PRO A 13 -10.08 -4.71 -2.60
N HIS A 14 -10.56 -3.90 -3.54
CA HIS A 14 -10.95 -2.51 -3.28
C HIS A 14 -12.43 -2.34 -2.91
N ASP A 15 -13.24 -3.41 -2.97
CA ASP A 15 -14.66 -3.34 -2.66
C ASP A 15 -14.96 -3.44 -1.16
N HIS A 16 -14.34 -4.41 -0.47
CA HIS A 16 -14.44 -4.56 0.98
C HIS A 16 -13.18 -5.22 1.54
N GLN A 17 -12.42 -4.45 2.33
CA GLN A 17 -11.25 -4.95 3.04
C GLN A 17 -11.19 -4.40 4.47
N LYS A 18 -10.56 -5.16 5.36
CA LYS A 18 -10.30 -4.81 6.76
C LYS A 18 -8.79 -4.72 6.95
N VAL A 19 -8.31 -3.58 7.44
CA VAL A 19 -6.92 -3.30 7.78
C VAL A 19 -6.83 -3.15 9.30
N MET A 20 -5.93 -3.90 9.92
CA MET A 20 -5.71 -3.90 11.36
C MET A 20 -4.23 -3.68 11.64
N GLY A 21 -3.93 -2.88 12.66
CA GLY A 21 -2.57 -2.71 13.18
C GLY A 21 -2.37 -3.50 14.47
N THR A 22 -1.46 -3.00 15.30
CA THR A 22 -1.23 -3.48 16.68
C THR A 22 -2.17 -2.83 17.69
N SER A 23 -2.82 -1.73 17.31
CA SER A 23 -3.82 -1.02 18.12
C SER A 23 -5.21 -1.64 17.99
N ASP A 24 -6.12 -1.25 18.88
CA ASP A 24 -7.55 -1.58 18.85
C ASP A 24 -8.32 -0.96 17.66
N CYS A 25 -7.73 0.03 16.98
CA CYS A 25 -8.34 0.61 15.79
C CYS A 25 -8.29 -0.34 14.59
N VAL A 26 -9.45 -0.51 13.97
CA VAL A 26 -9.66 -1.23 12.72
C VAL A 26 -10.14 -0.26 11.66
N MET A 27 -9.54 -0.31 10.47
CA MET A 27 -10.05 0.38 9.30
C MET A 27 -10.76 -0.62 8.37
N THR A 28 -12.01 -0.35 8.03
CA THR A 28 -12.72 -1.02 6.94
C THR A 28 -12.76 -0.09 5.73
N VAL A 29 -12.27 -0.55 4.59
CA VAL A 29 -12.34 0.18 3.31
C VAL A 29 -13.48 -0.40 2.49
N LEU A 30 -14.37 0.47 2.02
CA LEU A 30 -15.54 0.11 1.24
C LEU A 30 -15.58 0.95 -0.05
N SER A 31 -15.81 0.30 -1.19
CA SER A 31 -16.14 1.04 -2.41
C SER A 31 -17.59 1.50 -2.37
N ARG A 32 -17.89 2.63 -3.03
CA ARG A 32 -19.27 3.08 -3.21
C ARG A 32 -20.14 2.01 -3.85
N ARG A 33 -19.63 1.36 -4.91
CA ARG A 33 -20.33 0.29 -5.64
C ARG A 33 -20.66 -0.90 -4.75
N PHE A 34 -19.78 -1.24 -3.81
CA PHE A 34 -20.05 -2.28 -2.83
C PHE A 34 -21.19 -1.87 -1.90
N CYS A 35 -21.16 -0.64 -1.38
CA CYS A 35 -22.22 -0.09 -0.53
C CYS A 35 -23.59 0.01 -1.24
N GLU A 36 -23.61 0.18 -2.57
CA GLU A 36 -24.86 0.22 -3.36
C GLU A 36 -25.51 -1.16 -3.51
N LYS A 37 -24.72 -2.24 -3.52
CA LYS A 37 -25.21 -3.61 -3.81
C LYS A 37 -25.41 -4.46 -2.56
N MET A 38 -24.64 -4.20 -1.51
CA MET A 38 -24.58 -5.07 -0.34
C MET A 38 -25.33 -4.48 0.85
N ASP A 39 -25.94 -5.38 1.62
CA ASP A 39 -26.52 -5.03 2.91
C ASP A 39 -25.43 -5.00 3.99
N LEU A 40 -24.94 -3.79 4.30
CA LEU A 40 -23.90 -3.57 5.32
C LEU A 40 -24.37 -3.94 6.74
N SER A 41 -25.66 -4.18 6.99
CA SER A 41 -26.12 -4.68 8.30
C SER A 41 -25.60 -6.09 8.63
N LYS A 42 -25.04 -6.80 7.65
CA LYS A 42 -24.41 -8.11 7.83
C LYS A 42 -22.94 -8.02 8.28
N ILE A 43 -22.36 -6.82 8.27
CA ILE A 43 -20.98 -6.56 8.70
C ILE A 43 -21.05 -5.96 10.11
N ASP A 44 -20.49 -6.66 11.09
CA ASP A 44 -20.62 -6.30 12.52
C ASP A 44 -20.02 -4.92 12.81
N GLU A 45 -18.85 -4.64 12.22
CA GLU A 45 -18.16 -3.35 12.33
C GLU A 45 -19.04 -2.17 11.90
N MET A 46 -19.91 -2.36 10.91
CA MET A 46 -20.76 -1.29 10.38
C MET A 46 -21.90 -0.89 11.34
N LYS A 47 -22.07 -1.62 12.45
CA LYS A 47 -23.02 -1.31 13.54
C LYS A 47 -22.37 -0.60 14.71
N LYS A 48 -21.05 -0.46 14.71
CA LYS A 48 -20.28 0.14 15.81
C LYS A 48 -20.17 1.67 15.62
N PRO A 49 -19.96 2.43 16.71
CA PRO A 49 -19.54 3.81 16.63
C PRO A 49 -18.26 3.95 15.81
N ALA A 50 -18.23 4.92 14.90
CA ALA A 50 -17.16 5.05 13.92
C ALA A 50 -16.87 6.51 13.57
N LEU A 51 -15.59 6.80 13.39
CA LEU A 51 -15.13 7.86 12.50
C LEU A 51 -15.14 7.30 11.08
N TYR A 52 -15.55 8.08 10.08
CA TYR A 52 -15.42 7.69 8.69
C TYR A 52 -15.03 8.85 7.80
N LEU A 53 -14.39 8.50 6.69
CA LEU A 53 -14.03 9.41 5.61
C LEU A 53 -14.67 8.92 4.32
N LEU A 54 -15.30 9.81 3.57
CA LEU A 54 -15.68 9.62 2.18
C LEU A 54 -14.68 10.37 1.31
N VAL A 55 -14.15 9.73 0.27
CA VAL A 55 -13.09 10.29 -0.57
C VAL A 55 -13.35 9.99 -2.04
N ASP A 56 -13.00 10.92 -2.93
CA ASP A 56 -12.98 10.69 -4.38
C ASP A 56 -11.56 10.75 -4.97
N GLU A 57 -11.49 10.61 -6.29
CA GLU A 57 -10.25 10.59 -7.06
C GLU A 57 -9.67 12.00 -7.29
N GLU A 58 -10.49 13.05 -7.15
CA GLU A 58 -10.12 14.45 -7.35
C GLU A 58 -9.70 15.13 -6.05
N LYS A 59 -9.43 14.33 -5.00
CA LYS A 59 -9.05 14.78 -3.66
C LYS A 59 -10.15 15.60 -2.98
N LYS A 60 -11.43 15.36 -3.27
CA LYS A 60 -12.51 15.77 -2.38
C LYS A 60 -12.66 14.76 -1.25
N ALA A 61 -12.87 15.26 -0.04
CA ALA A 61 -13.10 14.42 1.13
C ALA A 61 -14.26 14.96 1.98
N TYR A 62 -14.85 14.06 2.74
CA TYR A 62 -15.82 14.38 3.79
C TYR A 62 -15.52 13.51 5.00
N ILE A 63 -15.32 14.17 6.14
CA ILE A 63 -15.04 13.52 7.43
C ILE A 63 -16.34 13.53 8.23
N GLY A 64 -16.69 12.42 8.86
CA GLY A 64 -17.90 12.38 9.67
C GLY A 64 -17.84 11.34 10.77
N GLN A 65 -18.65 11.56 11.81
CA GLN A 65 -18.94 10.56 12.82
C GLN A 65 -20.30 9.88 12.64
N THR A 66 -20.42 8.66 13.18
CA THR A 66 -21.68 7.94 13.30
C THR A 66 -21.69 6.96 14.47
N ARG A 67 -22.87 6.62 14.96
CA ARG A 67 -23.09 5.46 15.84
C ARG A 67 -23.17 4.14 15.08
N SER A 68 -23.50 4.21 13.79
CA SER A 68 -23.75 3.04 12.94
C SER A 68 -23.56 3.45 11.47
N PHE A 69 -22.53 2.92 10.83
CA PHE A 69 -22.21 3.29 9.45
C PHE A 69 -23.19 2.68 8.43
N ASN A 70 -23.73 1.49 8.69
CA ASN A 70 -24.71 0.84 7.81
C ASN A 70 -25.98 1.70 7.55
N SER A 71 -26.40 2.50 8.54
CA SER A 71 -27.52 3.44 8.40
C SER A 71 -27.04 4.73 7.74
N ARG A 72 -25.89 5.26 8.18
CA ARG A 72 -25.33 6.53 7.69
C ARG A 72 -24.94 6.49 6.21
N VAL A 73 -24.45 5.37 5.71
CA VAL A 73 -24.06 5.23 4.30
C VAL A 73 -25.25 5.44 3.36
N LYS A 74 -26.48 5.11 3.79
CA LYS A 74 -27.70 5.28 2.97
C LYS A 74 -27.97 6.75 2.68
N ASP A 75 -27.81 7.61 3.69
CA ASP A 75 -27.90 9.07 3.51
C ASP A 75 -26.85 9.58 2.54
N HIS A 76 -25.61 9.09 2.65
CA HIS A 76 -24.51 9.54 1.79
C HIS A 76 -24.62 9.03 0.37
N LEU A 77 -25.13 7.82 0.15
CA LEU A 77 -25.43 7.33 -1.19
C LEU A 77 -26.45 8.24 -1.90
N ALA A 78 -27.46 8.73 -1.17
CA ALA A 78 -28.47 9.62 -1.71
C ALA A 78 -27.96 11.07 -1.91
N LYS A 79 -27.27 11.64 -0.91
CA LYS A 79 -26.97 13.07 -0.83
C LYS A 79 -25.57 13.45 -1.35
N LYS A 80 -24.61 12.53 -1.34
CA LYS A 80 -23.22 12.77 -1.74
C LYS A 80 -22.83 11.78 -2.83
N LYS A 81 -23.09 12.12 -4.09
CA LYS A 81 -22.84 11.20 -5.23
C LYS A 81 -21.38 11.10 -5.65
N TRP A 82 -20.54 12.04 -5.19
CA TRP A 82 -19.16 12.23 -5.66
C TRP A 82 -18.16 11.19 -5.11
N TRP A 83 -18.37 10.68 -3.89
CA TRP A 83 -17.37 9.82 -3.24
C TRP A 83 -17.29 8.45 -3.91
N THR A 84 -16.08 7.91 -4.03
CA THR A 84 -15.82 6.60 -4.62
C THR A 84 -15.41 5.57 -3.56
N ARG A 85 -14.81 6.03 -2.46
CA ARG A 85 -14.35 5.19 -1.35
C ARG A 85 -14.79 5.73 0.00
N ALA A 86 -15.07 4.81 0.92
CA ALA A 86 -15.29 5.08 2.32
C ALA A 86 -14.23 4.35 3.17
N TYR A 87 -13.61 5.07 4.10
CA TYR A 87 -12.73 4.53 5.12
C TYR A 87 -13.45 4.64 6.46
N VAL A 88 -13.74 3.52 7.11
CA VAL A 88 -14.53 3.47 8.35
C VAL A 88 -13.65 2.94 9.47
N PHE A 89 -13.50 3.70 10.54
CA PHE A 89 -12.62 3.41 11.66
C PHE A 89 -13.43 3.05 12.89
N VAL A 90 -13.27 1.81 13.36
CA VAL A 90 -13.97 1.26 14.53
C VAL A 90 -13.00 0.65 15.53
N SER A 91 -13.45 0.48 16.77
CA SER A 91 -12.72 -0.30 17.77
C SER A 91 -13.07 -1.78 17.63
N ASP A 92 -12.07 -2.64 17.54
CA ASP A 92 -12.27 -4.10 17.51
C ASP A 92 -12.89 -4.57 18.84
N ALA A 93 -12.34 -4.09 19.96
CA ALA A 93 -12.79 -4.38 21.33
C ALA A 93 -14.04 -3.58 21.77
N GLY A 94 -14.60 -2.74 20.92
CA GLY A 94 -15.83 -1.99 21.20
C GLY A 94 -15.68 -0.85 22.22
N ARG A 95 -14.49 -0.26 22.34
CA ARG A 95 -14.16 0.80 23.31
C ARG A 95 -14.60 2.20 22.88
N TYR A 96 -14.88 2.40 21.59
CA TYR A 96 -15.32 3.70 21.08
C TYR A 96 -16.75 4.02 21.53
N ASN A 97 -16.93 5.21 22.07
CA ASN A 97 -18.21 5.80 22.46
C ASN A 97 -18.43 7.13 21.73
N THR A 98 -19.51 7.85 22.05
CA THR A 98 -19.82 9.13 21.40
C THR A 98 -18.72 10.18 21.62
N ALA A 99 -18.24 10.37 22.85
CA ALA A 99 -17.23 11.38 23.16
C ALA A 99 -15.88 11.09 22.48
N SER A 100 -15.46 9.82 22.44
CA SER A 100 -14.22 9.43 21.77
C SER A 100 -14.28 9.63 20.26
N ILE A 101 -15.41 9.30 19.63
CA ILE A 101 -15.58 9.48 18.19
C ILE A 101 -15.68 10.98 17.84
N GLU A 102 -16.36 11.79 18.65
CA GLU A 102 -16.38 13.25 18.48
C GLU A 102 -14.97 13.84 18.58
N TYR A 103 -14.15 13.35 19.51
CA TYR A 103 -12.75 13.79 19.63
C TYR A 103 -11.89 13.37 18.42
N LEU A 104 -12.04 12.14 17.93
CA LEU A 104 -11.35 11.69 16.71
C LEU A 104 -11.80 12.47 15.46
N GLU A 105 -13.09 12.81 15.34
CA GLU A 105 -13.62 13.67 14.27
C GLU A 105 -13.04 15.09 14.36
N TYR A 106 -12.95 15.65 15.57
CA TYR A 106 -12.29 16.94 15.82
C TYR A 106 -10.84 16.93 15.32
N LEU A 107 -10.04 15.94 15.74
CA LEU A 107 -8.65 15.79 15.29
C LEU A 107 -8.54 15.65 13.76
N ALA A 108 -9.39 14.80 13.18
CA ALA A 108 -9.42 14.56 11.74
C ALA A 108 -9.72 15.82 10.93
N ILE A 109 -10.73 16.61 11.33
CA ILE A 109 -11.08 17.85 10.62
C ILE A 109 -9.98 18.89 10.79
N GLN A 110 -9.43 19.05 12.00
CA GLN A 110 -8.32 19.99 12.23
C GLN A 110 -7.10 19.66 11.37
N GLU A 111 -6.67 18.40 11.35
CA GLU A 111 -5.52 17.98 10.56
C GLU A 111 -5.78 18.10 9.06
N GLY A 112 -6.95 17.67 8.58
CA GLY A 112 -7.30 17.75 7.17
C GLY A 112 -7.33 19.20 6.65
N LEU A 113 -7.87 20.13 7.45
CA LEU A 113 -7.85 21.57 7.14
C LEU A 113 -6.43 22.15 7.19
N ALA A 114 -5.62 21.74 8.18
CA ALA A 114 -4.24 22.22 8.33
C ALA A 114 -3.33 21.74 7.19
N VAL A 115 -3.56 20.54 6.65
CA VAL A 115 -2.83 19.99 5.51
C VAL A 115 -3.30 20.62 4.19
N GLY A 116 -4.61 20.81 4.02
CA GLY A 116 -5.19 21.55 2.89
C GLY A 116 -5.03 20.89 1.51
N ILE A 117 -4.63 19.61 1.45
CA ILE A 117 -4.44 18.87 0.18
C ILE A 117 -5.78 18.40 -0.42
N TYR A 118 -6.77 18.14 0.44
CA TYR A 118 -8.10 17.68 0.03
C TYR A 118 -9.13 18.78 0.19
N ASP A 119 -10.10 18.85 -0.73
CA ASP A 119 -11.27 19.72 -0.62
C ASP A 119 -12.23 19.16 0.45
N LEU A 120 -12.29 19.85 1.59
CA LEU A 120 -13.20 19.57 2.71
C LEU A 120 -14.39 20.54 2.76
N SER A 121 -14.75 21.20 1.65
CA SER A 121 -15.84 22.18 1.60
C SER A 121 -17.22 21.67 2.08
N ASP A 122 -17.46 20.35 2.03
CA ASP A 122 -18.68 19.73 2.55
C ASP A 122 -18.69 19.61 4.10
N ASN A 123 -17.55 19.81 4.76
CA ASN A 123 -17.37 19.92 6.22
C ASN A 123 -17.45 21.38 6.66
N TRP A 124 -18.61 22.02 6.46
CA TRP A 124 -18.81 23.45 6.75
C TRP A 124 -18.78 23.82 8.25
N GLN A 125 -18.77 22.82 9.14
CA GLN A 125 -18.64 23.01 10.58
C GLN A 125 -17.21 22.69 11.02
N THR A 126 -16.54 23.65 11.66
CA THR A 126 -15.34 23.38 12.44
C THR A 126 -15.79 22.85 13.81
N PRO A 127 -15.51 21.59 14.17
CA PRO A 127 -15.92 21.06 15.46
C PRO A 127 -15.25 21.86 16.58
N THR A 128 -16.03 22.23 17.60
CA THR A 128 -15.47 22.75 18.85
C THR A 128 -14.82 21.60 19.59
N GLU A 129 -13.73 21.87 20.31
CA GLU A 129 -13.01 20.85 21.07
C GLU A 129 -13.95 20.11 22.04
N PRO A 130 -14.14 18.79 21.87
CA PRO A 130 -15.06 18.02 22.71
C PRO A 130 -14.57 17.87 24.16
N THR A 131 -15.50 17.62 25.07
CA THR A 131 -15.20 17.38 26.50
C THR A 131 -14.74 15.94 26.71
N LEU A 132 -13.48 15.65 26.42
CA LEU A 132 -12.82 14.37 26.73
C LEU A 132 -11.82 14.54 27.89
N GLN A 133 -11.70 13.55 28.79
CA GLN A 133 -10.73 13.62 29.89
C GLN A 133 -9.30 13.65 29.35
N LYS A 134 -8.40 14.36 30.06
CA LYS A 134 -7.01 14.56 29.61
C LYS A 134 -6.26 13.24 29.36
N TRP A 135 -6.47 12.23 30.20
CA TRP A 135 -5.80 10.93 30.10
C TRP A 135 -6.29 10.13 28.90
N ASP A 136 -7.60 10.20 28.62
CA ASP A 136 -8.21 9.54 27.47
C ASP A 136 -7.70 10.16 26.16
N ARG A 137 -7.48 11.48 26.11
CA ARG A 137 -6.97 12.17 24.91
C ARG A 137 -5.67 11.60 24.39
N ASN A 138 -4.69 11.33 25.27
CA ASN A 138 -3.41 10.75 24.87
C ASN A 138 -3.59 9.43 24.12
N GLU A 139 -4.53 8.58 24.57
CA GLU A 139 -4.84 7.32 23.88
C GLU A 139 -5.42 7.58 22.49
N TYR A 140 -6.36 8.52 22.38
CA TYR A 140 -7.01 8.82 21.09
C TYR A 140 -6.10 9.59 20.12
N ASP A 141 -5.13 10.35 20.62
CA ASP A 141 -4.08 10.95 19.81
C ASP A 141 -3.20 9.85 19.18
N GLU A 142 -2.80 8.83 19.95
CA GLU A 142 -2.06 7.67 19.43
C GLU A 142 -2.89 6.86 18.44
N ILE A 143 -4.19 6.67 18.71
CA ILE A 143 -5.13 6.04 17.77
C ILE A 143 -5.19 6.84 16.47
N PHE A 144 -5.27 8.17 16.55
CA PHE A 144 -5.33 9.03 15.38
C PHE A 144 -4.06 8.95 14.52
N GLU A 145 -2.88 8.82 15.13
CA GLU A 145 -1.63 8.51 14.41
C GLU A 145 -1.66 7.12 13.74
N GLY A 146 -2.38 6.16 14.33
CA GLY A 146 -2.69 4.88 13.69
C GLY A 146 -3.61 5.05 12.47
N ILE A 147 -4.63 5.91 12.57
CA ILE A 147 -5.55 6.23 11.47
C ILE A 147 -4.80 6.87 10.30
N LYS A 148 -3.92 7.85 10.55
CA LYS A 148 -3.05 8.44 9.52
C LYS A 148 -2.25 7.36 8.79
N PHE A 149 -1.62 6.47 9.54
CA PHE A 149 -0.84 5.36 8.98
C PHE A 149 -1.67 4.40 8.12
N PHE A 150 -2.90 4.07 8.54
CA PHE A 150 -3.81 3.24 7.74
C PHE A 150 -4.19 3.93 6.42
N LEU A 151 -4.46 5.24 6.46
CA LEU A 151 -4.79 6.01 5.27
C LEU A 151 -3.61 6.12 4.32
N GLU A 152 -2.39 6.31 4.82
CA GLU A 152 -1.16 6.30 4.00
C GLU A 152 -0.93 4.96 3.31
N TYR A 153 -1.19 3.84 4.00
CA TYR A 153 -1.14 2.51 3.39
C TYR A 153 -2.13 2.40 2.21
N GLU A 154 -3.32 2.96 2.35
CA GLU A 154 -4.33 3.05 1.28
C GLU A 154 -4.07 4.17 0.26
N ARG A 155 -2.93 4.86 0.37
CA ARG A 155 -2.53 6.00 -0.46
C ARG A 155 -3.55 7.15 -0.42
N CYS A 156 -4.24 7.31 0.70
CA CYS A 156 -5.09 8.44 1.03
C CYS A 156 -4.31 9.41 1.92
N PHE A 157 -3.85 10.53 1.36
CA PHE A 157 -2.93 11.46 2.03
C PHE A 157 -3.65 12.67 2.63
N VAL A 158 -4.89 12.49 3.07
CA VAL A 158 -5.75 13.56 3.60
C VAL A 158 -5.15 14.26 4.83
N PHE A 159 -4.28 13.57 5.57
CA PHE A 159 -3.62 14.06 6.78
C PHE A 159 -2.10 14.16 6.66
N THR A 160 -1.52 13.88 5.50
CA THR A 160 -0.06 13.84 5.33
C THR A 160 0.41 15.15 4.70
N LYS A 161 1.23 15.92 5.43
CA LYS A 161 1.93 17.07 4.86
C LYS A 161 3.00 16.55 3.90
N MET A 162 2.98 16.99 2.65
CA MET A 162 4.15 16.79 1.78
C MET A 162 5.28 17.67 2.31
N GLU A 163 6.39 17.06 2.75
CA GLU A 163 7.58 17.82 3.09
C GLU A 163 8.13 18.48 1.82
N GLU A 164 7.92 19.79 1.68
CA GLU A 164 8.77 20.61 0.83
C GLU A 164 10.16 20.62 1.46
N LYS A 165 11.07 19.77 0.98
CA LYS A 165 12.48 19.96 1.30
C LYS A 165 12.93 21.29 0.70
N ALA A 166 12.96 22.31 1.57
CA ALA A 166 13.64 23.57 1.33
C ALA A 166 15.03 23.29 0.75
N LYS A 167 15.35 23.92 -0.37
CA LYS A 167 16.71 23.93 -0.95
C LYS A 167 17.68 24.45 0.11
N ALA A 168 18.42 23.56 0.76
CA ALA A 168 19.55 23.96 1.57
C ALA A 168 20.64 24.57 0.65
N PRO A 169 21.22 25.73 0.98
CA PRO A 169 22.32 26.30 0.22
C PRO A 169 23.57 25.43 0.37
N LEU A 170 24.17 25.05 -0.75
CA LEU A 170 25.50 24.45 -0.81
C LEU A 170 26.54 25.43 -0.24
N GLN A 171 27.01 25.20 0.98
CA GLN A 171 28.31 25.70 1.41
C GLN A 171 29.33 24.58 1.32
N LYS A 172 30.36 24.87 0.52
CA LYS A 172 31.59 24.11 0.35
C LYS A 172 32.36 24.15 1.67
N GLU A 173 32.90 23.00 2.09
CA GLU A 173 34.31 22.97 2.46
C GLU A 173 34.90 21.59 2.19
N ILE A 174 35.93 21.61 1.33
CA ILE A 174 36.82 20.52 1.02
C ILE A 174 37.90 20.56 2.10
N THR A 175 38.14 19.45 2.78
CA THR A 175 39.43 19.24 3.46
C THR A 175 39.88 17.81 3.22
N PHE A 176 40.90 17.70 2.37
CA PHE A 176 41.67 16.49 2.15
C PHE A 176 42.74 16.39 3.25
N SER A 177 43.00 15.19 3.75
CA SER A 177 44.30 14.81 4.32
C SER A 177 44.51 13.32 4.12
N THR A 178 45.44 13.02 3.22
CA THR A 178 46.08 11.72 2.99
C THR A 178 47.24 11.55 3.98
N GLU A 179 47.44 10.34 4.52
CA GLU A 179 48.60 9.50 4.19
C GLU A 179 48.67 8.18 5.00
N SER A 180 49.32 7.22 4.36
CA SER A 180 49.59 5.83 4.71
C SER A 180 50.91 5.69 5.48
N THR A 181 51.09 4.65 6.32
CA THR A 181 52.23 3.68 6.22
C THR A 181 52.31 2.65 7.38
N ALA A 182 52.40 1.38 6.95
CA ALA A 182 53.26 0.26 7.40
C ALA A 182 53.38 -0.22 8.88
N SER A 183 52.91 -1.46 9.09
CA SER A 183 53.62 -2.68 9.55
C SER A 183 54.58 -2.67 10.75
N LYS A 184 54.32 -3.55 11.75
CA LYS A 184 55.29 -4.57 12.22
C LYS A 184 54.66 -5.67 13.10
N ALA A 185 55.06 -6.90 12.81
CA ALA A 185 54.72 -8.15 13.51
C ALA A 185 55.72 -8.47 14.64
N VAL A 186 55.32 -9.31 15.61
CA VAL A 186 56.17 -10.32 16.26
C VAL A 186 55.31 -11.56 16.56
N ALA A 187 55.87 -12.73 16.27
CA ALA A 187 55.32 -14.07 16.36
C ALA A 187 55.94 -14.86 17.53
N GLU A 188 55.28 -15.94 17.96
CA GLU A 188 55.84 -17.25 18.43
C GLU A 188 54.65 -18.24 18.48
N THR A 189 54.51 -19.21 17.56
CA THR A 189 55.01 -20.62 17.58
C THR A 189 54.54 -21.44 18.80
N VAL A 190 54.02 -22.67 18.74
CA VAL A 190 54.25 -23.79 17.79
C VAL A 190 53.24 -24.95 18.03
N SER A 191 52.89 -25.70 16.95
CA SER A 191 52.63 -27.16 16.84
C SER A 191 51.50 -27.82 17.67
N SER A 192 50.74 -28.85 17.26
CA SER A 192 50.61 -29.73 16.08
C SER A 192 49.29 -30.52 16.22
N GLU A 193 48.76 -30.99 15.09
CA GLU A 193 47.54 -31.77 14.78
C GLU A 193 47.35 -33.14 15.53
N PRO A 194 46.46 -34.07 15.09
CA PRO A 194 44.99 -34.04 14.93
C PRO A 194 44.29 -35.30 15.53
N ILE A 195 43.01 -35.26 15.94
CA ILE A 195 42.18 -36.50 16.03
C ILE A 195 40.71 -36.21 15.63
N GLU A 196 40.21 -37.03 14.72
CA GLU A 196 38.87 -37.09 14.11
C GLU A 196 37.86 -37.91 14.98
N PRO A 197 36.61 -38.27 14.57
CA PRO A 197 35.41 -37.81 15.29
C PRO A 197 34.45 -38.91 15.82
N LYS A 198 33.45 -38.47 16.63
CA LYS A 198 32.14 -39.10 16.95
C LYS A 198 32.17 -40.43 17.74
N PRO A 199 31.03 -40.99 18.21
CA PRO A 199 29.70 -40.45 18.56
C PRO A 199 29.21 -40.95 19.95
N ALA A 200 28.04 -40.50 20.44
CA ALA A 200 27.26 -41.28 21.40
C ALA A 200 25.74 -41.07 21.20
N ALA A 201 25.07 -42.15 20.84
CA ALA A 201 23.63 -42.33 20.79
C ALA A 201 23.06 -42.82 22.12
N LYS A 202 21.73 -42.78 22.27
CA LYS A 202 20.84 -43.78 22.91
C LYS A 202 19.40 -43.25 22.91
N THR A 203 18.28 -43.96 22.78
CA THR A 203 17.84 -45.25 22.18
C THR A 203 16.31 -45.31 22.41
N PHE A 204 15.58 -45.64 21.35
CA PHE A 204 14.28 -46.34 21.16
C PHE A 204 13.19 -46.47 22.25
N SER A 205 11.93 -46.46 21.76
CA SER A 205 11.04 -47.64 21.77
C SER A 205 9.96 -47.55 20.66
N ILE A 206 9.76 -48.66 19.94
CA ILE A 206 8.65 -48.91 19.01
C ILE A 206 7.96 -50.18 19.51
N GLU A 207 6.64 -50.23 19.49
CA GLU A 207 5.91 -51.49 19.40
C GLU A 207 4.72 -51.32 18.44
N ALA A 208 4.54 -52.31 17.57
CA ALA A 208 3.48 -52.40 16.58
C ALA A 208 2.66 -53.66 16.86
N VAL A 209 1.33 -53.56 16.83
CA VAL A 209 0.41 -54.71 16.67
C VAL A 209 -0.75 -54.31 15.75
N VAL A 210 -1.11 -55.21 14.85
CA VAL A 210 -2.01 -55.08 13.68
C VAL A 210 -3.50 -55.36 14.05
N PRO A 211 -4.48 -55.44 13.11
CA PRO A 211 -5.58 -54.48 12.96
C PRO A 211 -6.96 -55.04 13.38
N ARG A 212 -8.00 -54.19 13.47
CA ARG A 212 -9.39 -54.66 13.38
C ARG A 212 -10.31 -53.64 12.71
N SER A 213 -11.02 -54.14 11.71
CA SER A 213 -12.07 -53.48 10.93
C SER A 213 -13.30 -53.16 11.78
N THR A 214 -13.85 -51.94 11.63
CA THR A 214 -15.30 -51.72 11.57
C THR A 214 -15.63 -50.44 10.80
N THR A 215 -16.51 -50.62 9.83
CA THR A 215 -17.15 -49.61 8.98
C THR A 215 -18.07 -48.70 9.79
N LYS A 216 -18.01 -47.38 9.58
CA LYS A 216 -19.14 -46.50 9.89
C LYS A 216 -19.17 -45.27 8.98
N THR A 217 -20.22 -45.21 8.17
CA THR A 217 -20.65 -44.10 7.32
C THR A 217 -20.93 -42.85 8.17
N VAL A 218 -20.28 -41.72 7.84
CA VAL A 218 -20.64 -40.39 8.35
C VAL A 218 -20.67 -39.42 7.16
N LEU A 219 -21.79 -38.71 7.03
CA LEU A 219 -22.13 -37.75 5.99
C LEU A 219 -21.14 -36.56 5.95
N PRO A 220 -20.88 -35.94 4.78
CA PRO A 220 -20.05 -34.74 4.71
C PRO A 220 -20.80 -33.50 5.22
N ALA A 221 -20.16 -32.76 6.13
CA ALA A 221 -20.57 -31.43 6.57
C ALA A 221 -20.22 -30.35 5.51
N PRO A 222 -20.93 -29.20 5.48
CA PRO A 222 -20.75 -28.19 4.44
C PRO A 222 -19.42 -27.44 4.58
N VAL A 223 -18.76 -27.21 3.44
CA VAL A 223 -17.51 -26.44 3.33
C VAL A 223 -17.81 -24.98 3.66
N THR A 224 -17.31 -24.50 4.80
CA THR A 224 -17.35 -23.08 5.15
C THR A 224 -16.09 -22.41 4.58
N GLN A 225 -16.25 -21.37 3.76
CA GLN A 225 -15.12 -20.60 3.23
C GLN A 225 -14.43 -19.86 4.39
N HIS A 226 -13.15 -20.16 4.64
CA HIS A 226 -12.36 -19.46 5.64
C HIS A 226 -11.72 -18.19 5.03
N PRO A 227 -11.71 -17.06 5.76
CA PRO A 227 -11.04 -15.83 5.31
C PRO A 227 -9.52 -16.02 5.24
N ILE A 228 -8.91 -15.59 4.14
CA ILE A 228 -7.45 -15.66 3.94
C ILE A 228 -6.78 -14.60 4.82
N VAL A 229 -6.10 -15.04 5.88
CA VAL A 229 -5.25 -14.20 6.73
C VAL A 229 -3.83 -14.20 6.18
N LYS A 230 -3.29 -13.05 5.77
CA LYS A 230 -1.87 -12.88 5.42
C LYS A 230 -1.18 -11.97 6.44
N THR A 231 -0.15 -12.50 7.11
CA THR A 231 0.73 -11.76 8.01
C THR A 231 2.06 -11.51 7.29
N PHE A 232 2.60 -10.29 7.33
CA PHE A 232 3.88 -9.95 6.68
C PHE A 232 4.89 -9.36 7.68
N SER A 233 6.13 -9.86 7.64
CA SER A 233 7.35 -9.28 8.25
C SER A 233 8.36 -8.96 7.14
N PRO A 234 9.13 -7.87 7.20
CA PRO A 234 9.84 -7.31 6.05
C PRO A 234 11.25 -7.85 5.78
N ASP A 235 11.84 -8.69 6.63
CA ASP A 235 13.25 -9.11 6.45
C ASP A 235 13.45 -10.51 5.85
N ALA A 236 12.38 -11.12 5.34
CA ALA A 236 12.50 -12.32 4.53
C ALA A 236 12.14 -12.00 3.08
N ILE A 237 13.10 -12.19 2.18
CA ILE A 237 12.85 -12.32 0.74
C ILE A 237 11.98 -13.57 0.57
N VAL A 238 10.67 -13.41 0.78
CA VAL A 238 9.65 -14.43 0.52
C VAL A 238 8.92 -13.98 -0.72
N SER A 239 9.23 -14.66 -1.82
CA SER A 239 8.41 -14.72 -3.02
C SER A 239 6.94 -14.97 -2.61
N ARG A 240 6.11 -13.92 -2.71
CA ARG A 240 4.65 -14.05 -2.64
C ARG A 240 4.18 -15.01 -3.74
N PRO A 241 3.06 -15.75 -3.55
CA PRO A 241 2.41 -16.42 -4.66
C PRO A 241 1.96 -15.35 -5.66
N VAL A 242 2.40 -15.51 -6.91
CA VAL A 242 2.31 -14.56 -8.04
C VAL A 242 0.86 -14.19 -8.43
N ALA A 243 -0.16 -14.85 -7.88
CA ALA A 243 -1.53 -14.81 -8.40
C ALA A 243 -2.31 -13.49 -8.19
N ASN A 244 -1.99 -12.65 -7.20
CA ASN A 244 -2.84 -11.49 -6.83
C ASN A 244 -2.12 -10.13 -6.88
N GLN A 245 -1.03 -9.99 -7.64
CA GLN A 245 -0.49 -8.68 -7.99
C GLN A 245 -0.71 -8.44 -9.49
N PRO A 246 -1.13 -7.24 -9.92
CA PRO A 246 -1.14 -6.92 -11.34
C PRO A 246 0.27 -7.19 -11.88
N PRO A 247 0.40 -7.92 -12.99
CA PRO A 247 1.70 -8.37 -13.46
C PRO A 247 2.57 -7.15 -13.73
N LEU A 248 3.83 -7.27 -13.31
CA LEU A 248 4.78 -6.19 -13.50
C LEU A 248 5.16 -6.11 -14.98
N PHE A 249 5.01 -4.91 -15.55
CA PHE A 249 5.44 -4.59 -16.89
C PHE A 249 6.76 -3.83 -16.85
N PHE A 250 7.59 -4.14 -17.84
CA PHE A 250 8.89 -3.56 -18.05
C PHE A 250 8.89 -2.83 -19.38
N LEU A 251 9.53 -1.67 -19.38
CA LEU A 251 9.80 -0.88 -20.56
C LEU A 251 11.30 -0.87 -20.77
N LYS A 252 11.75 -1.58 -21.80
CA LYS A 252 13.17 -1.64 -22.19
C LYS A 252 13.41 -0.68 -23.34
N HIS A 253 14.35 0.25 -23.16
CA HIS A 253 14.84 1.04 -24.28
C HIS A 253 15.61 0.14 -25.28
N THR A 254 15.54 0.44 -26.57
CA THR A 254 16.11 -0.33 -27.69
C THR A 254 17.63 -0.56 -27.61
N LYS A 255 18.34 0.17 -26.73
CA LYS A 255 19.79 0.01 -26.47
C LYS A 255 20.12 -0.48 -25.05
N GLN A 256 19.15 -1.04 -24.31
CA GLN A 256 19.32 -1.65 -22.98
C GLN A 256 19.77 -0.72 -21.84
N THR A 257 19.78 0.59 -22.03
CA THR A 257 20.29 1.57 -21.04
C THR A 257 19.26 2.06 -20.02
N CYS A 258 17.96 1.86 -20.27
CA CYS A 258 16.89 2.29 -19.38
C CYS A 258 15.83 1.19 -19.25
N VAL A 259 15.60 0.74 -18.02
CA VAL A 259 14.50 -0.15 -17.65
C VAL A 259 13.56 0.57 -16.69
N ALA A 260 12.38 0.95 -17.18
CA ALA A 260 11.29 1.39 -16.33
C ALA A 260 10.37 0.22 -16.00
N ARG A 261 9.76 0.26 -14.81
CA ARG A 261 8.86 -0.78 -14.29
C ARG A 261 7.54 -0.16 -13.89
N GLY A 262 6.44 -0.87 -14.14
CA GLY A 262 5.13 -0.32 -13.85
C GLY A 262 4.01 -1.33 -14.02
N TYR A 263 2.80 -0.93 -13.67
CA TYR A 263 1.61 -1.77 -13.80
C TYR A 263 0.36 -0.91 -14.08
N PRO A 264 -0.64 -1.45 -14.80
CA PRO A 264 -1.93 -0.78 -14.96
C PRO A 264 -2.72 -0.80 -13.65
N LEU A 265 -3.41 0.29 -13.34
CA LEU A 265 -4.43 0.30 -12.31
C LEU A 265 -5.68 -0.38 -12.91
N ASN A 266 -5.96 -1.61 -12.49
CA ASN A 266 -7.10 -2.40 -12.98
C ASN A 266 -8.44 -1.93 -12.36
N ASP A 267 -8.62 -0.61 -12.21
CA ASP A 267 -9.76 0.04 -11.55
C ASP A 267 -10.82 0.56 -12.54
N GLY A 268 -10.71 0.16 -13.82
CA GLY A 268 -11.57 0.63 -14.91
C GLY A 268 -11.07 1.93 -15.56
N THR A 269 -10.04 2.56 -15.00
CA THR A 269 -9.35 3.68 -15.65
C THR A 269 -8.30 3.18 -16.66
N LYS A 270 -7.73 4.10 -17.44
CA LYS A 270 -6.54 3.81 -18.28
C LYS A 270 -5.24 4.11 -17.52
N SER A 271 -5.28 4.28 -16.21
CA SER A 271 -4.13 4.78 -15.46
C SER A 271 -3.02 3.74 -15.37
N PHE A 272 -1.78 4.22 -15.30
CA PHE A 272 -0.59 3.38 -15.26
C PHE A 272 0.40 3.93 -14.25
N VAL A 273 0.89 3.07 -13.37
CA VAL A 273 1.88 3.42 -12.35
C VAL A 273 3.27 3.12 -12.87
N VAL A 274 4.18 4.08 -12.79
CA VAL A 274 5.62 3.86 -12.96
C VAL A 274 6.25 3.85 -11.58
N LEU A 275 6.98 2.78 -11.27
CA LEU A 275 7.53 2.54 -9.94
C LEU A 275 8.80 3.35 -9.68
N LYS A 276 9.02 3.68 -8.41
CA LYS A 276 10.29 4.17 -7.88
C LYS A 276 11.46 3.30 -8.35
N GLY A 277 12.57 3.96 -8.67
CA GLY A 277 13.78 3.33 -9.19
C GLY A 277 13.70 2.98 -10.67
N SER A 278 12.61 3.31 -11.37
CA SER A 278 12.54 3.21 -12.83
C SER A 278 13.54 4.14 -13.48
N GLU A 279 14.24 3.63 -14.49
CA GLU A 279 15.19 4.41 -15.27
C GLU A 279 14.49 5.13 -16.41
N VAL A 280 14.84 6.40 -16.58
CA VAL A 280 14.23 7.34 -17.52
C VAL A 280 15.33 7.91 -18.41
N SER A 281 15.07 7.96 -19.72
CA SER A 281 16.06 8.39 -20.71
C SER A 281 16.45 9.85 -20.51
N VAL A 282 17.75 10.14 -20.58
CA VAL A 282 18.27 11.52 -20.72
C VAL A 282 18.11 12.03 -22.15
N LYS A 283 18.01 11.14 -23.13
CA LYS A 283 17.84 11.48 -24.55
C LYS A 283 16.38 11.73 -24.87
N GLU A 284 16.13 12.81 -25.60
CA GLU A 284 14.81 13.21 -26.06
C GLU A 284 14.78 13.30 -27.58
N SER A 285 13.67 12.92 -28.20
CA SER A 285 13.39 13.26 -29.61
C SER A 285 12.71 14.62 -29.73
N ASN A 286 12.49 15.08 -30.96
CA ASN A 286 11.90 16.39 -31.24
C ASN A 286 10.53 16.64 -30.59
N ASP A 287 9.78 15.58 -30.27
CA ASP A 287 8.49 15.62 -29.61
C ASP A 287 8.55 15.66 -28.07
N LYS A 288 9.77 15.59 -27.50
CA LYS A 288 10.12 15.79 -26.07
C LYS A 288 9.22 15.06 -25.07
N GLY A 289 8.60 13.94 -25.45
CA GLY A 289 7.71 13.15 -24.58
C GLY A 289 6.43 13.85 -24.07
N GLY A 290 6.20 15.14 -24.35
CA GLY A 290 5.01 15.92 -23.95
C GLY A 290 4.97 16.37 -22.48
N SER A 291 3.81 16.84 -22.00
CA SER A 291 3.67 17.37 -20.62
C SER A 291 3.97 16.33 -19.53
N ALA A 292 3.66 15.06 -19.77
CA ALA A 292 3.98 13.96 -18.85
C ALA A 292 5.49 13.78 -18.64
N ARG A 293 6.31 14.13 -19.64
CA ARG A 293 7.78 14.11 -19.56
C ARG A 293 8.30 15.20 -18.63
N VAL A 294 7.75 16.41 -18.75
CA VAL A 294 8.11 17.53 -17.87
C VAL A 294 7.80 17.17 -16.41
N GLU A 295 6.67 16.51 -16.19
CA GLU A 295 6.25 16.12 -14.84
C GLU A 295 7.15 15.03 -14.25
N ILE A 296 7.39 13.92 -14.96
CA ILE A 296 8.24 12.82 -14.43
C ILE A 296 9.65 13.31 -14.07
N LEU A 297 10.19 14.27 -14.83
CA LEU A 297 11.53 14.80 -14.61
C LEU A 297 11.67 15.58 -13.29
N LYS A 298 10.59 16.18 -12.78
CA LYS A 298 10.60 16.84 -11.46
C LYS A 298 10.85 15.85 -10.33
N HIS A 299 10.47 14.59 -10.55
CA HIS A 299 10.53 13.50 -9.57
C HIS A 299 11.73 12.58 -9.81
N CYS A 300 12.63 12.95 -10.72
CA CYS A 300 13.80 12.18 -11.08
C CYS A 300 15.09 12.78 -10.50
N THR A 301 16.03 11.91 -10.14
CA THR A 301 17.42 12.30 -9.89
C THR A 301 18.28 11.86 -11.07
N LEU A 302 19.11 12.76 -11.59
CA LEU A 302 20.12 12.40 -12.59
C LEU A 302 21.20 11.53 -11.91
N ARG A 303 21.43 10.33 -12.44
CA ARG A 303 22.48 9.40 -11.96
C ARG A 303 23.54 9.29 -13.04
N GLY A 304 24.71 9.88 -12.81
CA GLY A 304 25.74 10.01 -13.84
C GLY A 304 25.30 10.96 -14.96
N ASP A 305 25.73 10.71 -16.20
CA ASP A 305 25.38 11.52 -17.37
C ASP A 305 24.45 10.79 -18.36
N ASP A 306 23.98 9.59 -18.01
CA ASP A 306 23.36 8.66 -18.96
C ASP A 306 21.88 8.34 -18.65
N LYS A 307 21.41 8.54 -17.42
CA LYS A 307 20.03 8.24 -17.03
C LYS A 307 19.48 9.07 -15.87
N TYR A 308 18.17 9.28 -15.92
CA TYR A 308 17.37 9.73 -14.79
C TYR A 308 16.84 8.51 -14.01
N VAL A 309 16.76 8.60 -12.69
CA VAL A 309 16.14 7.58 -11.84
C VAL A 309 14.98 8.20 -11.08
N LEU A 310 13.81 7.58 -11.20
CA LEU A 310 12.59 8.04 -10.56
C LEU A 310 12.65 7.83 -9.04
N ASN A 311 12.38 8.88 -8.25
CA ASN A 311 12.55 8.87 -6.80
C ASN A 311 11.32 8.33 -6.03
N GLU A 312 10.17 8.26 -6.68
CA GLU A 312 8.89 7.84 -6.11
C GLU A 312 8.00 7.13 -7.16
N ASP A 313 6.89 6.54 -6.75
CA ASP A 313 5.93 6.00 -7.71
C ASP A 313 5.11 7.15 -8.32
N LEU A 314 4.92 7.15 -9.64
CA LEU A 314 4.09 8.15 -10.31
C LEU A 314 2.95 7.50 -11.09
N ILE A 315 1.77 8.10 -10.97
CA ILE A 315 0.58 7.70 -11.69
C ILE A 315 0.44 8.55 -12.95
N PHE A 316 0.33 7.88 -14.09
CA PHE A 316 0.04 8.48 -15.39
C PHE A 316 -1.40 8.19 -15.77
N LYS A 317 -2.08 9.17 -16.38
CA LYS A 317 -3.46 9.03 -16.89
C LYS A 317 -3.60 7.92 -17.94
N THR A 318 -2.51 7.57 -18.63
CA THR A 318 -2.48 6.53 -19.67
C THR A 318 -1.14 5.78 -19.68
N PRO A 319 -1.08 4.52 -20.16
CA PRO A 319 0.18 3.78 -20.29
C PRO A 319 1.09 4.42 -21.33
N SER A 320 0.52 5.04 -22.37
CA SER A 320 1.25 5.78 -23.40
C SER A 320 1.86 7.07 -22.85
N GLY A 321 1.18 7.76 -21.93
CA GLY A 321 1.77 8.88 -21.21
C GLY A 321 3.00 8.45 -20.41
N ALA A 322 2.89 7.34 -19.68
CA ALA A 322 3.99 6.76 -18.92
C ALA A 322 5.19 6.38 -19.80
N SER A 323 4.97 5.68 -20.91
CA SER A 323 6.06 5.25 -21.79
C SER A 323 6.75 6.43 -22.49
N ARG A 324 5.99 7.44 -22.91
CA ARG A 324 6.53 8.67 -23.52
C ARG A 324 7.37 9.46 -22.53
N ALA A 325 6.92 9.55 -21.28
CA ALA A 325 7.64 10.22 -20.20
C ALA A 325 8.97 9.51 -19.88
N CYS A 326 8.97 8.17 -19.86
CA CYS A 326 10.17 7.38 -19.58
C CYS A 326 11.18 7.38 -20.74
N LEU A 327 10.70 7.30 -21.99
CA LEU A 327 11.58 7.19 -23.16
C LEU A 327 12.02 8.53 -23.75
N GLY A 328 11.34 9.63 -23.42
CA GLY A 328 11.60 10.95 -24.03
C GLY A 328 11.20 11.01 -25.52
N ARG A 329 10.36 10.09 -25.99
CA ARG A 329 9.89 9.98 -27.39
C ARG A 329 8.47 9.44 -27.49
N SER A 330 7.81 9.66 -28.62
CA SER A 330 6.53 9.02 -28.94
C SER A 330 6.64 7.50 -28.84
N SER A 331 5.65 6.91 -28.18
CA SER A 331 5.54 5.46 -28.01
C SER A 331 4.09 5.08 -27.74
N ASN A 332 3.72 3.86 -28.14
CA ASN A 332 2.43 3.28 -27.79
C ASN A 332 2.59 2.41 -26.54
N GLY A 333 2.13 2.91 -25.39
CA GLY A 333 2.26 2.24 -24.09
C GLY A 333 1.72 0.81 -24.10
N TYR A 334 0.63 0.55 -24.81
CA TYR A 334 0.00 -0.77 -24.85
C TYR A 334 0.89 -1.85 -25.48
N ASP A 335 1.82 -1.47 -26.36
CA ASP A 335 2.70 -2.40 -27.06
C ASP A 335 4.10 -2.48 -26.44
N VAL A 336 4.59 -1.37 -25.88
CA VAL A 336 5.97 -1.27 -25.37
C VAL A 336 6.12 -1.75 -23.92
N TRP A 337 5.07 -1.64 -23.11
CA TRP A 337 5.05 -2.23 -21.78
C TRP A 337 4.83 -3.74 -21.92
N LYS A 338 5.82 -4.52 -21.48
CA LYS A 338 5.78 -5.99 -21.58
C LYS A 338 6.09 -6.66 -20.26
N THR A 339 5.42 -7.76 -19.93
CA THR A 339 5.82 -8.59 -18.79
C THR A 339 7.20 -9.19 -19.02
N GLU A 340 7.78 -9.82 -17.99
CA GLU A 340 9.05 -10.54 -18.13
C GLU A 340 8.97 -11.64 -19.21
N ALA A 341 7.81 -12.28 -19.37
CA ALA A 341 7.54 -13.27 -20.42
C ALA A 341 7.29 -12.65 -21.82
N GLY A 342 7.39 -11.33 -21.97
CA GLY A 342 7.21 -10.63 -23.25
C GLY A 342 5.77 -10.35 -23.65
N VAL A 343 4.79 -10.63 -22.78
CA VAL A 343 3.36 -10.36 -23.04
C VAL A 343 3.12 -8.86 -23.00
N THR A 344 2.53 -8.31 -24.06
CA THR A 344 2.22 -6.87 -24.14
C THR A 344 1.08 -6.50 -23.19
N LEU A 345 1.09 -5.26 -22.72
CA LEU A 345 -0.02 -4.72 -21.92
C LEU A 345 -1.36 -4.82 -22.68
N LYS A 346 -1.36 -4.62 -24.00
CA LYS A 346 -2.52 -4.80 -24.87
C LYS A 346 -3.11 -6.21 -24.74
N SER A 347 -2.28 -7.24 -24.98
CA SER A 347 -2.70 -8.64 -24.94
C SER A 347 -3.17 -9.04 -23.54
N TYR A 348 -2.49 -8.55 -22.50
CA TYR A 348 -2.90 -8.78 -21.11
C TYR A 348 -4.31 -8.23 -20.83
N LEU A 349 -4.58 -6.97 -21.20
CA LEU A 349 -5.88 -6.35 -20.97
C LEU A 349 -7.01 -6.97 -21.81
N GLU A 350 -6.71 -7.43 -23.02
CA GLU A 350 -7.66 -8.16 -23.87
C GLU A 350 -8.04 -9.52 -23.28
N ASN A 351 -7.05 -10.27 -22.79
CA ASN A 351 -7.29 -11.56 -22.12
C ASN A 351 -8.12 -11.40 -20.85
N LEU A 352 -7.87 -10.36 -20.04
CA LEU A 352 -8.67 -10.09 -18.84
C LEU A 352 -10.16 -9.87 -19.14
N LYS A 353 -10.47 -9.16 -20.22
CA LYS A 353 -11.86 -8.90 -20.66
C LYS A 353 -12.57 -10.16 -21.14
N GLN A 354 -11.84 -11.12 -21.71
CA GLN A 354 -12.41 -12.39 -22.16
C GLN A 354 -12.68 -13.35 -21.01
N THR A 355 -11.88 -13.29 -19.94
CA THR A 355 -12.06 -14.12 -18.74
C THR A 355 -13.10 -13.60 -17.76
N HIS A 356 -13.48 -12.31 -17.85
CA HIS A 356 -14.47 -11.67 -16.98
C HIS A 356 -15.39 -10.75 -17.81
N PRO A 357 -16.40 -11.30 -18.50
CA PRO A 357 -17.33 -10.54 -19.36
C PRO A 357 -18.27 -9.61 -18.59
#